data_AF-A0A5N7Z990-F1
#
_entry.id   AF-A0A5N7Z990-F1
#
_cell.length_a   1.000
_cell.length_b   1.000
_cell.length_c   1.000
_cell.angle_alpha   90.00
_cell.angle_beta   90.00
_cell.angle_gamma   90.00
#
_symmetry.space_group_name_H-M   'P 1'
#
loop_
_entity.id
_entity.type
_entity.pdbx_description
1 polymer ?
#
loop_
_entity_poly.entity_id
_entity_poly.type
_entity_poly.pdbx_seq_one_letter_code
_entity_poly.pdbx_strand_id
1 'polypeptide(L)' 'MFPIAYHPIYKHPLPEGHRFPMIKYELLPQQLVHEGIVSDNAFFEPDMPD' A
#
# COMPACT_ATOMS: atom_id res chain seq x y z
N MET A 1 -5.85 -11.88 -12.08
CA MET A 1 -5.11 -11.23 -10.98
C MET A 1 -6.07 -10.28 -10.29
N PHE A 2 -6.09 -10.25 -8.96
CA PHE A 2 -7.00 -9.38 -8.21
C PHE A 2 -6.44 -7.95 -8.19
N PRO A 3 -7.26 -6.92 -8.47
CA PRO A 3 -6.81 -5.54 -8.39
C PRO A 3 -6.59 -5.14 -6.93
N ILE A 4 -5.51 -4.41 -6.67
CA ILE A 4 -5.11 -3.93 -5.34
C ILE A 4 -5.23 -2.42 -5.31
N ALA A 5 -6.13 -1.91 -4.47
CA ALA A 5 -6.21 -0.48 -4.22
C ALA A 5 -4.98 -0.04 -3.42
N TYR A 6 -4.20 0.89 -3.97
CA TYR A 6 -3.04 1.49 -3.35
C TYR A 6 -3.00 2.98 -3.69
N HIS A 7 -2.78 3.82 -2.68
CA HIS A 7 -2.57 5.24 -2.87
C HIS A 7 -1.54 5.76 -1.86
N PRO A 8 -0.61 6.65 -2.25
CA PRO A 8 0.42 7.20 -1.35
C PRO A 8 -0.13 7.82 -0.06
N ILE A 9 -1.36 8.35 -0.09
CA ILE A 9 -2.06 8.94 1.08
C ILE A 9 -2.26 7.95 2.24
N TYR A 10 -2.21 6.64 1.98
CA TYR A 10 -2.31 5.64 3.03
C TYR A 10 -1.10 5.67 3.97
N LYS A 11 0.01 6.28 3.53
CA LYS A 11 1.14 6.61 4.38
C LYS A 11 0.88 7.95 5.07
N HIS A 12 0.79 7.92 6.40
CA HIS A 12 0.60 9.12 7.22
C HIS A 12 1.75 9.28 8.22
N PRO A 13 2.32 10.48 8.40
CA PRO A 13 3.36 10.69 9.41
C PRO A 13 2.81 10.36 10.80
N LEU A 14 3.60 9.67 11.61
CA LEU A 14 3.26 9.34 12.99
C LEU A 14 4.29 9.96 13.94
N PRO A 15 3.86 10.34 15.15
CA PRO A 15 4.78 10.69 16.23
C PRO A 15 5.76 9.55 16.52
N GLU A 16 6.93 9.90 17.07
CA GLU A 16 7.89 8.91 17.55
C GLU A 16 7.26 8.00 18.62
N GLY A 17 7.61 6.72 18.60
CA GLY A 17 7.07 5.72 19.54
C GLY A 17 5.62 5.28 19.26
N HIS A 18 4.98 5.80 18.20
CA HIS A 18 3.61 5.39 17.86
C HIS A 18 3.55 3.91 17.49
N ARG A 19 2.59 3.18 18.08
CA ARG A 19 2.47 1.71 17.96
C ARG A 19 1.86 1.23 16.65
N PHE A 20 1.24 2.12 15.88
CA PHE A 20 0.66 1.77 14.59
C PHE A 20 1.76 1.55 13.56
N PRO A 21 1.81 0.38 12.89
CA PRO A 21 2.88 0.03 11.96
C PRO A 21 2.69 0.72 10.60
N MET A 22 2.82 2.03 10.54
CA MET A 22 2.57 2.80 9.31
C MET A 22 3.42 2.34 8.13
N ILE A 23 4.66 1.94 8.41
CA ILE A 23 5.60 1.44 7.42
C ILE A 23 5.04 0.26 6.58
N LYS A 24 4.07 -0.50 7.12
CA LYS A 24 3.45 -1.61 6.36
C LYS A 24 2.76 -1.15 5.09
N TYR A 25 2.21 0.08 5.05
CA TYR A 25 1.54 0.61 3.86
C TYR A 25 2.52 0.90 2.72
N GLU A 26 3.81 1.07 3.04
CA GLU A 26 4.88 1.20 2.06
C GLU A 26 5.49 -0.16 1.70
N LEU A 27 5.71 -1.03 2.70
CA LEU A 27 6.39 -2.30 2.51
C LEU A 27 5.53 -3.39 1.86
N LEU A 28 4.23 -3.47 2.17
CA LEU A 28 3.39 -4.56 1.64
C LEU A 28 3.29 -4.55 0.11
N PRO A 29 3.02 -3.41 -0.58
CA PRO A 29 3.02 -3.38 -2.05
C PRO A 29 4.36 -3.83 -2.64
N GLN A 30 5.48 -3.34 -2.06
CA GLN A 30 6.83 -3.68 -2.52
C GLN A 30 7.12 -5.17 -2.33
N GLN A 31 6.72 -5.75 -1.19
CA GLN A 31 6.93 -7.15 -0.88
C GLN A 31 6.15 -8.06 -1.84
N LEU A 32 4.91 -7.71 -2.19
CA LEU A 32 4.09 -8.48 -3.13
C LEU A 32 4.73 -8.54 -4.52
N VAL A 33 5.33 -7.44 -4.97
CA VAL A 33 6.08 -7.40 -6.24
C VAL A 33 7.39 -8.19 -6.13
N HIS A 34 8.12 -8.00 -5.02
CA HIS A 34 9.40 -8.69 -4.77
C HIS A 34 9.25 -10.22 -4.73
N GLU A 35 8.19 -10.72 -4.08
CA GLU A 35 7.87 -12.16 -4.00
C GLU A 35 7.28 -12.71 -5.31
N GLY A 36 7.04 -11.87 -6.32
CA GLY A 36 6.42 -12.26 -7.58
C GLY A 36 4.95 -12.69 -7.44
N ILE A 37 4.28 -12.30 -6.35
CA ILE A 37 2.86 -12.58 -6.11
C ILE A 37 2.02 -11.75 -7.08
N VAL A 38 2.41 -10.49 -7.30
CA VAL A 38 1.79 -9.58 -8.26
C VAL A 38 2.86 -8.83 -9.07
N SER A 39 2.46 -8.29 -10.21
CA SER A 39 3.24 -7.27 -10.94
C SER A 39 2.68 -5.88 -10.68
N ASP A 40 3.43 -4.83 -11.03
CA ASP A 40 3.05 -3.43 -10.80
C ASP A 40 1.68 -3.05 -11.41
N ASN A 41 1.25 -3.75 -12.47
CA ASN A 41 -0.06 -3.56 -13.10
C ASN A 41 -1.27 -4.04 -12.27
N ALA A 42 -1.03 -4.69 -11.12
CA ALA A 42 -2.09 -5.11 -10.21
C ALA A 42 -2.62 -3.96 -9.34
N PHE A 43 -1.85 -2.87 -9.21
CA PHE A 43 -2.18 -1.74 -8.35
C PHE A 43 -2.95 -0.66 -9.09
N PHE A 44 -3.90 -0.04 -8.41
CA PHE A 44 -4.64 1.14 -8.89
C PHE A 44 -4.93 2.11 -7.75
N GLU A 45 -5.06 3.40 -8.07
CA GLU A 45 -5.52 4.42 -7.13
C GLU A 45 -7.07 4.43 -7.12
N PRO A 46 -7.72 4.27 -5.96
CA PRO A 46 -9.18 4.32 -5.90
C PRO A 46 -9.70 5.76 -5.98
N ASP A 47 -10.81 5.92 -6.67
CA ASP A 47 -11.55 7.17 -6.76
C ASP A 47 -12.53 7.37 -5.60
N MET A 48 -13.07 8.58 -5.48
CA MET A 48 -14.15 8.87 -4.55
C MET A 48 -15.41 8.04 -4.89
N PRO A 49 -16.13 7.53 -3.88
CA PRO A 49 -17.41 6.87 -4.12
C PRO A 49 -18.45 7.89 -4.64
N ASP A 50 -19.36 7.42 -5.49
CA ASP A 50 -20.54 8.18 -5.94
C ASP A 50 -21.51 8.53 -4.79
#